data_AF-A0A9N9KE17-F1
#
_entry.id   AF-A0A9N9KE17-F1
#
_cell.length_a   1.000
_cell.length_b   1.000
_cell.length_c   1.000
_cell.angle_alpha   90.00
_cell.angle_beta   90.00
_cell.angle_gamma   90.00
#
_symmetry.space_group_name_H-M   'P 1'
#
loop_
_entity.id
_entity.type
_entity.pdbx_description
1 polymer ?
#
loop_
_entity_poly.entity_id
_entity_poly.type
_entity_poly.pdbx_seq_one_letter_code
_entity_poly.pdbx_strand_id
1 'polypeptide(L)'
;QELIKAFSNFVANDDGVRSLNHNAWSTCLIISFLKALLWKYQYEWIAIHSKGEAWLSENVPDVNIEERLYSYVTRFIIQHFNITEWESESQRISLGVDTKISIIVRSKANIRIVRRFITYQNDSGCFVLSDKSSGSFGFSSIEEAKKHLEIHFSSYSKASKLDVHVWNTAIFIWYFRLVLIDFRTEWTEVFQKSESWISEQ
;
A
#
# COMPACT_ATOMS: atom_id res chain seq x y z
N GLN A 1 4.45 -24.09 17.63
CA GLN A 1 5.79 -23.51 17.93
C GLN A 1 6.75 -23.63 16.74
N GLU A 2 6.74 -24.73 16.00
CA GLU A 2 7.66 -24.94 14.85
C GLU A 2 7.49 -23.93 13.71
N LEU A 3 6.26 -23.59 13.32
CA LEU A 3 6.01 -22.61 12.24
C LEU A 3 6.61 -21.22 12.55
N ILE A 4 6.43 -20.74 13.79
CA ILE A 4 6.98 -19.46 14.24
C ILE A 4 8.51 -19.51 14.28
N LYS A 5 9.10 -20.64 14.70
CA LYS A 5 10.57 -20.82 14.66
C LYS A 5 11.10 -20.82 13.22
N ALA A 6 10.41 -21.49 12.30
CA ALA A 6 10.76 -21.50 10.88
C ALA A 6 10.68 -20.10 10.27
N PHE A 7 9.59 -19.35 10.57
CA PHE A 7 9.45 -17.98 10.12
C PHE A 7 10.51 -17.05 10.75
N SER A 8 10.83 -17.22 12.03
CA SER A 8 11.91 -16.47 12.70
C SER A 8 13.26 -16.65 12.01
N ASN A 9 13.58 -17.87 11.56
CA ASN A 9 14.81 -18.12 10.79
C ASN A 9 14.74 -17.48 9.39
N PHE A 10 13.55 -17.46 8.78
CA PHE A 10 13.33 -16.86 7.46
C PHE A 10 13.59 -15.34 7.44
N VAL A 11 13.26 -14.64 8.52
CA VAL A 11 13.45 -13.18 8.67
C VAL A 11 14.69 -12.80 9.47
N ALA A 12 15.66 -13.72 9.62
CA ALA A 12 16.82 -13.55 10.51
C ALA A 12 17.66 -12.28 10.24
N ASN A 13 17.59 -11.73 9.01
CA ASN A 13 18.37 -10.56 8.59
C ASN A 13 17.58 -9.24 8.59
N ASP A 14 16.33 -9.21 9.06
CA ASP A 14 15.54 -7.97 9.18
C ASP A 14 15.16 -7.72 10.65
N ASP A 15 15.97 -6.91 11.34
CA ASP A 15 15.76 -6.60 12.75
C ASP A 15 14.42 -5.92 13.03
N GLY A 16 13.93 -5.11 12.08
CA GLY A 16 12.64 -4.43 12.21
C GLY A 16 11.49 -5.44 12.30
N VAL A 17 11.43 -6.38 11.36
CA VAL A 17 10.42 -7.45 11.36
C VAL A 17 10.64 -8.44 12.52
N ARG A 18 11.91 -8.74 12.84
CA ARG A 18 12.28 -9.64 13.94
C ARG A 18 11.86 -9.12 15.32
N SER A 19 11.84 -7.80 15.49
CA SER A 19 11.45 -7.15 16.75
C SER A 19 9.94 -7.13 17.01
N LEU A 20 9.12 -7.47 16.02
CA LEU A 20 7.67 -7.51 16.17
C LEU A 20 7.23 -8.63 17.10
N ASN A 21 6.09 -8.44 17.78
CA ASN A 21 5.55 -9.48 18.64
C ASN A 21 5.07 -10.71 17.81
N HIS A 22 5.06 -11.88 18.44
CA HIS A 22 4.60 -13.11 17.78
C HIS A 22 3.11 -13.08 17.37
N ASN A 23 2.29 -12.23 17.96
CA ASN A 23 0.90 -12.06 17.53
C ASN A 23 0.83 -11.36 16.17
N ALA A 24 1.67 -10.36 15.89
CA ALA A 24 1.77 -9.72 14.58
C ALA A 24 2.23 -10.71 13.51
N TRP A 25 3.24 -11.53 13.82
CA TRP A 25 3.63 -12.61 12.92
C TRP A 25 2.49 -13.60 12.69
N SER A 26 1.86 -14.08 13.75
CA SER A 26 0.78 -15.08 13.66
C SER A 26 -0.43 -14.55 12.88
N THR A 27 -0.87 -13.32 13.17
CA THR A 27 -1.97 -12.66 12.46
C THR A 27 -1.64 -12.51 10.98
N CYS A 28 -0.45 -12.00 10.64
CA CYS A 28 -0.04 -11.81 9.25
C CYS A 28 0.08 -13.15 8.50
N LEU A 29 0.66 -14.18 9.15
CA LEU A 29 0.75 -15.53 8.61
C LEU A 29 -0.64 -16.11 8.31
N ILE A 30 -1.58 -16.01 9.24
CA ILE A 30 -2.93 -16.56 9.05
C ILE A 30 -3.66 -15.85 7.91
N ILE A 31 -3.70 -14.50 7.89
CA ILE A 31 -4.44 -13.80 6.82
C ILE A 31 -3.80 -14.00 5.44
N SER A 32 -2.47 -14.11 5.38
CA SER A 32 -1.76 -14.42 4.13
C SER A 32 -1.99 -15.86 3.70
N PHE A 33 -2.09 -16.80 4.64
CA PHE A 33 -2.43 -18.20 4.36
C PHE A 33 -3.83 -18.31 3.77
N LEU A 34 -4.82 -17.65 4.38
CA LEU A 34 -6.21 -17.63 3.89
C LEU A 34 -6.26 -17.15 2.43
N LYS A 35 -5.53 -16.07 2.15
CA LYS A 35 -5.45 -15.48 0.81
C LYS A 35 -4.68 -16.35 -0.20
N ALA A 36 -3.64 -17.05 0.25
CA ALA A 36 -2.82 -17.89 -0.62
C ALA A 36 -3.45 -19.26 -0.91
N LEU A 37 -4.06 -19.91 0.08
CA LEU A 37 -4.51 -21.30 -0.03
C LEU A 37 -6.03 -21.45 -0.08
N LEU A 38 -6.80 -20.51 0.47
CA LEU A 38 -8.27 -20.57 0.51
C LEU A 38 -8.93 -19.56 -0.42
N TRP A 39 -8.24 -19.12 -1.48
CA TRP A 39 -8.72 -18.08 -2.38
C TRP A 39 -10.14 -18.33 -2.93
N LYS A 40 -10.45 -19.57 -3.31
CA LYS A 40 -11.78 -19.99 -3.79
C LYS A 40 -12.93 -19.73 -2.80
N TYR A 41 -12.61 -19.68 -1.51
CA TYR A 41 -13.57 -19.52 -0.41
C TYR A 41 -13.51 -18.12 0.21
N GLN A 42 -13.18 -17.10 -0.60
CA GLN A 42 -13.00 -15.72 -0.12
C GLN A 42 -14.12 -15.22 0.77
N TYR A 43 -15.37 -15.54 0.43
CA TYR A 43 -16.54 -15.10 1.19
C TYR A 43 -16.54 -15.59 2.65
N GLU A 44 -15.88 -16.72 2.94
CA GLU A 44 -15.78 -17.28 4.30
C GLU A 44 -14.76 -16.54 5.17
N TRP A 45 -13.67 -16.04 4.57
CA TRP A 45 -12.55 -15.50 5.32
C TRP A 45 -12.34 -13.99 5.17
N ILE A 46 -12.99 -13.33 4.22
CA ILE A 46 -12.72 -11.92 3.92
C ILE A 46 -12.90 -11.01 5.14
N ALA A 47 -13.93 -11.24 5.95
CA ALA A 47 -14.18 -10.48 7.17
C ALA A 47 -13.08 -10.69 8.23
N ILE A 48 -12.55 -11.91 8.34
CA ILE A 48 -11.45 -12.25 9.25
C ILE A 48 -10.16 -11.57 8.77
N HIS A 49 -9.90 -11.63 7.47
CA HIS A 49 -8.75 -10.96 6.85
C HIS A 49 -8.79 -9.45 7.09
N SER A 50 -9.92 -8.79 6.80
CA SER A 50 -10.05 -7.34 7.02
C SER A 50 -9.83 -6.93 8.48
N LYS A 51 -10.34 -7.71 9.44
CA LYS A 51 -10.08 -7.46 10.87
C LYS A 51 -8.61 -7.66 11.23
N GLY A 52 -7.97 -8.68 10.67
CA GLY A 52 -6.53 -8.92 10.87
C GLY A 52 -5.66 -7.81 10.28
N GLU A 53 -6.00 -7.28 9.10
CA GLU A 53 -5.32 -6.13 8.51
C GLU A 53 -5.46 -4.87 9.39
N ALA A 54 -6.68 -4.58 9.86
CA ALA A 54 -6.91 -3.44 10.75
C ALA A 54 -6.08 -3.57 12.04
N TRP A 55 -6.13 -4.74 12.69
CA TRP A 55 -5.37 -5.00 13.90
C TRP A 55 -3.85 -4.89 13.67
N LEU A 56 -3.34 -5.41 12.54
CA LEU A 56 -1.91 -5.28 12.21
C LEU A 56 -1.52 -3.82 12.02
N SER A 57 -2.35 -3.03 11.35
CA SER A 57 -2.07 -1.62 11.16
C SER A 57 -2.08 -0.81 12.47
N GLU A 58 -2.88 -1.21 13.45
CA GLU A 58 -2.87 -0.63 14.80
C GLU A 58 -1.63 -1.06 15.61
N ASN A 59 -1.17 -2.31 15.44
CA ASN A 59 -0.12 -2.91 16.27
C ASN A 59 1.29 -2.85 15.65
N VAL A 60 1.38 -2.48 14.37
CA VAL A 60 2.64 -2.28 13.63
C VAL A 60 2.65 -0.85 13.08
N PRO A 61 3.00 0.15 13.92
CA PRO A 61 2.83 1.57 13.58
C PRO A 61 3.77 2.04 12.46
N ASP A 62 4.93 1.42 12.27
CA ASP A 62 5.81 1.69 11.14
C ASP A 62 5.31 0.94 9.89
N VAL A 63 4.75 1.70 8.95
CA VAL A 63 4.21 1.16 7.69
C VAL A 63 5.28 0.45 6.85
N ASN A 64 6.54 0.89 6.88
CA ASN A 64 7.61 0.23 6.13
C ASN A 64 7.94 -1.14 6.74
N ILE A 65 7.89 -1.26 8.08
CA ILE A 65 8.06 -2.55 8.75
C ILE A 65 6.88 -3.47 8.45
N GLU A 66 5.65 -2.96 8.50
CA GLU A 66 4.45 -3.73 8.15
C GLU A 66 4.49 -4.24 6.71
N GLU A 67 4.85 -3.41 5.73
CA GLU A 67 4.96 -3.84 4.33
C GLU A 67 6.00 -4.96 4.14
N ARG A 68 7.16 -4.85 4.80
CA ARG A 68 8.17 -5.91 4.78
C ARG A 68 7.66 -7.18 5.45
N LEU A 69 6.93 -7.08 6.57
CA LEU A 69 6.29 -8.23 7.22
C LEU A 69 5.40 -8.99 6.23
N TYR A 70 4.49 -8.30 5.54
CA TYR A 70 3.62 -8.94 4.53
C TYR A 70 4.42 -9.56 3.39
N SER A 71 5.47 -8.88 2.91
CA SER A 71 6.34 -9.42 1.86
C SER A 71 7.01 -10.73 2.30
N TYR A 72 7.61 -10.76 3.49
CA TYR A 72 8.26 -11.96 4.01
C TYR A 72 7.28 -13.08 4.30
N VAL A 73 6.16 -12.78 4.95
CA VAL A 73 5.13 -13.77 5.26
C VAL A 73 4.60 -14.41 3.98
N THR A 74 4.31 -13.61 2.96
CA THR A 74 3.78 -14.13 1.70
C THR A 74 4.81 -15.04 1.02
N ARG A 75 6.07 -14.60 0.92
CA ARG A 75 7.16 -15.43 0.38
C ARG A 75 7.35 -16.72 1.17
N PHE A 76 7.32 -16.63 2.50
CA PHE A 76 7.46 -17.78 3.39
C PHE A 76 6.33 -18.78 3.16
N ILE A 77 5.07 -18.35 3.11
CA ILE A 77 3.91 -19.24 2.88
C ILE A 77 4.02 -19.94 1.52
N ILE A 78 4.34 -19.18 0.46
CA ILE A 78 4.48 -19.74 -0.89
C ILE A 78 5.55 -20.84 -0.91
N GLN A 79 6.70 -20.58 -0.30
CA GLN A 79 7.80 -21.56 -0.24
C GLN A 79 7.50 -22.74 0.68
N HIS A 80 6.95 -22.48 1.87
CA HIS A 80 6.72 -23.49 2.89
C HIS A 80 5.61 -24.48 2.48
N PHE A 81 4.57 -23.99 1.79
CA PHE A 81 3.48 -24.83 1.28
C PHE A 81 3.66 -25.22 -0.18
N ASN A 82 4.81 -24.91 -0.79
CA ASN A 82 5.14 -25.20 -2.18
C ASN A 82 4.02 -24.82 -3.18
N ILE A 83 3.50 -23.59 -3.05
CA ILE A 83 2.40 -23.10 -3.87
C ILE A 83 2.93 -22.79 -5.28
N THR A 84 2.60 -23.65 -6.24
CA THR A 84 2.99 -23.49 -7.65
C THR A 84 1.79 -23.23 -8.57
N GLU A 85 0.58 -23.53 -8.11
CA GLU A 85 -0.67 -23.36 -8.86
C GLU A 85 -1.49 -22.21 -8.27
N TRP A 86 -2.16 -21.47 -9.17
CA TRP A 86 -2.92 -20.27 -8.82
C TRP A 86 -4.30 -20.32 -9.44
N GLU A 87 -5.30 -19.88 -8.68
CA GLU A 87 -6.69 -19.82 -9.12
C GLU A 87 -6.92 -18.70 -10.14
N SER A 88 -6.14 -17.61 -10.04
CA SER A 88 -6.24 -16.48 -10.95
C SER A 88 -5.02 -15.56 -10.86
N GLU A 89 -4.81 -14.76 -11.89
CA GLU A 89 -3.84 -13.65 -11.86
C GLU A 89 -4.14 -12.65 -10.74
N SER A 90 -5.42 -12.44 -10.42
CA SER A 90 -5.83 -11.54 -9.32
C SER A 90 -5.33 -12.03 -7.96
N GLN A 91 -5.29 -13.35 -7.75
CA GLN A 91 -4.70 -13.95 -6.55
C GLN A 91 -3.21 -13.62 -6.46
N ARG A 92 -2.47 -13.85 -7.54
CA ARG A 92 -1.02 -13.62 -7.61
C ARG A 92 -0.64 -12.16 -7.37
N ILE A 93 -1.34 -11.23 -8.04
CA ILE A 93 -1.18 -9.78 -7.83
C ILE A 93 -1.49 -9.41 -6.38
N SER A 94 -2.56 -9.96 -5.80
CA SER A 94 -2.96 -9.63 -4.44
C SER A 94 -1.95 -10.07 -3.38
N LEU A 95 -1.14 -11.08 -3.68
CA LEU A 95 -0.04 -11.61 -2.87
C LEU A 95 1.31 -10.96 -3.22
N GLY A 96 1.35 -10.04 -4.18
CA GLY A 96 2.59 -9.41 -4.63
C GLY A 96 3.56 -10.38 -5.33
N VAL A 97 3.05 -11.49 -5.88
CA VAL A 97 3.85 -12.45 -6.67
C VAL A 97 4.15 -11.87 -8.04
N ASP A 98 3.15 -11.26 -8.67
CA ASP A 98 3.32 -10.52 -9.91
C ASP A 98 3.41 -9.03 -9.60
N THR A 99 4.46 -8.40 -10.11
CA THR A 99 4.77 -6.97 -9.91
C THR A 99 4.03 -6.07 -10.89
N LYS A 100 2.94 -6.53 -11.51
CA LYS A 100 2.18 -5.70 -12.43
C LYS A 100 1.66 -4.48 -11.66
N ILE A 101 2.15 -3.30 -12.05
CA ILE A 101 1.77 -2.06 -11.38
C ILE A 101 0.30 -1.79 -11.69
N SER A 102 -0.59 -2.20 -10.79
CA SER A 102 -2.01 -1.93 -10.91
C SER A 102 -2.32 -0.66 -10.15
N ILE A 103 -2.93 0.31 -10.84
CA ILE A 103 -3.54 1.46 -10.19
C ILE A 103 -4.44 0.94 -9.08
N ILE A 104 -4.21 1.40 -7.85
CA ILE A 104 -5.02 1.01 -6.72
C ILE A 104 -6.41 1.61 -6.93
N VAL A 105 -7.43 0.77 -6.88
CA VAL A 105 -8.85 1.15 -7.03
C VAL A 105 -9.58 0.98 -5.71
N ARG A 106 -10.76 1.59 -5.57
CA ARG A 106 -11.51 1.65 -4.30
C ARG A 106 -11.78 0.28 -3.69
N SER A 107 -12.16 -0.70 -4.53
CA SER A 107 -12.41 -2.08 -4.09
C SER A 107 -11.18 -2.85 -3.60
N LYS A 108 -9.98 -2.34 -3.86
CA LYS A 108 -8.70 -2.91 -3.41
C LYS A 108 -8.01 -2.05 -2.34
N ALA A 109 -8.60 -0.91 -1.96
CA ALA A 109 -8.04 -0.04 -0.93
C ALA A 109 -8.16 -0.71 0.44
N ASN A 110 -7.11 -0.60 1.24
CA ASN A 110 -7.08 -1.04 2.62
C ASN A 110 -6.36 0.01 3.48
N ILE A 111 -6.47 -0.12 4.80
CA ILE A 111 -5.90 0.83 5.75
C ILE A 111 -4.38 1.01 5.58
N ARG A 112 -3.66 -0.06 5.23
CA ARG A 112 -2.21 -0.01 4.98
C ARG A 112 -1.85 0.89 3.81
N ILE A 113 -2.62 0.83 2.71
CA ILE A 113 -2.45 1.72 1.56
C ILE A 113 -2.66 3.18 1.97
N VAL A 114 -3.69 3.46 2.77
CA VAL A 114 -3.99 4.81 3.26
C VAL A 114 -2.82 5.33 4.09
N ARG A 115 -2.35 4.54 5.07
CA ARG A 115 -1.21 4.89 5.92
C ARG A 115 0.06 5.15 5.11
N ARG A 116 0.34 4.33 4.10
CA ARG A 116 1.46 4.57 3.17
C ARG A 116 1.31 5.89 2.44
N PHE A 117 0.13 6.18 1.89
CA PHE A 117 -0.07 7.40 1.11
C PHE A 117 0.09 8.66 1.97
N ILE A 118 -0.36 8.62 3.21
CA ILE A 118 -0.15 9.70 4.17
C ILE A 118 1.34 10.01 4.37
N THR A 119 2.22 9.00 4.37
CA THR A 119 3.68 9.22 4.49
C THR A 119 4.33 9.94 3.31
N TYR A 120 3.62 10.10 2.18
CA TYR A 120 4.13 10.85 1.03
C TYR A 120 3.93 12.37 1.18
N GLN A 121 3.12 12.80 2.15
CA GLN A 121 2.95 14.21 2.47
C GLN A 121 4.13 14.70 3.31
N ASN A 122 4.70 15.83 2.94
CA ASN A 122 5.71 16.51 3.74
C ASN A 122 5.08 17.41 4.83
N ASP A 123 5.92 18.08 5.63
CA ASP A 123 5.47 18.94 6.71
C ASP A 123 4.69 20.18 6.24
N SER A 124 4.80 20.59 4.96
CA SER A 124 4.04 21.72 4.41
C SER A 124 2.64 21.33 3.93
N GLY A 125 2.32 20.04 3.82
CA GLY A 125 1.07 19.57 3.22
C GLY A 125 1.18 19.20 1.74
N CYS A 126 2.37 19.31 1.14
CA CYS A 126 2.63 18.91 -0.24
C CYS A 126 2.85 17.40 -0.33
N PHE A 127 2.21 16.75 -1.31
CA PHE A 127 2.57 15.38 -1.69
C PHE A 127 3.72 15.45 -2.69
N VAL A 128 4.91 15.11 -2.22
CA VAL A 128 6.12 15.20 -3.04
C VAL A 128 6.10 14.10 -4.10
N LEU A 129 6.39 14.49 -5.34
CA LEU A 129 6.57 13.52 -6.42
C LEU A 129 7.90 12.80 -6.21
N SER A 130 7.83 11.48 -6.04
CA SER A 130 8.95 10.57 -5.75
C SER A 130 8.73 9.24 -6.46
N ASP A 131 9.72 8.35 -6.48
CA ASP A 131 9.53 7.00 -7.03
C ASP A 131 8.43 6.23 -6.28
N LYS A 132 8.32 6.41 -4.95
CA LYS A 132 7.29 5.76 -4.13
C LYS A 132 5.88 6.24 -4.48
N SER A 133 5.69 7.55 -4.60
CA SER A 133 4.39 8.13 -4.96
C SER A 133 4.02 7.81 -6.41
N SER A 134 5.00 7.87 -7.32
CA SER A 134 4.84 7.54 -8.74
C SER A 134 4.46 6.08 -8.95
N GLY A 135 5.17 5.16 -8.27
CA GLY A 135 4.86 3.73 -8.31
C GLY A 135 3.45 3.39 -7.81
N SER A 136 2.91 4.20 -6.89
CA SER A 136 1.54 4.03 -6.40
C SER A 136 0.47 4.29 -7.47
N PHE A 137 0.82 5.00 -8.55
CA PHE A 137 -0.06 5.33 -9.67
C PHE A 137 0.21 4.54 -10.95
N GLY A 138 1.10 3.55 -10.95
CA GLY A 138 1.38 2.78 -12.17
C GLY A 138 2.71 3.07 -12.85
N PHE A 139 3.45 4.10 -12.41
CA PHE A 139 4.65 4.55 -13.11
C PHE A 139 5.90 3.80 -12.63
N SER A 140 6.82 3.54 -13.55
CA SER A 140 8.08 2.83 -13.26
C SER A 140 9.16 3.72 -12.67
N SER A 141 9.09 5.04 -12.89
CA SER A 141 10.00 6.03 -12.30
C SER A 141 9.37 7.40 -12.13
N ILE A 142 10.01 8.26 -11.33
CA ILE A 142 9.66 9.68 -11.20
C ILE A 142 9.71 10.44 -12.54
N GLU A 143 10.67 10.15 -13.41
CA GLU A 143 10.80 10.81 -14.72
C GLU A 143 9.65 10.46 -15.65
N GLU A 144 9.23 9.18 -15.66
CA GLU A 144 8.06 8.74 -16.42
C GLU A 144 6.81 9.46 -15.92
N ALA A 145 6.57 9.47 -14.61
CA ALA A 145 5.43 10.16 -14.02
C ALA A 145 5.44 11.66 -14.35
N LYS A 146 6.58 12.33 -14.19
CA LYS A 146 6.74 13.76 -14.49
C LYS A 146 6.40 14.06 -15.95
N LYS A 147 6.96 13.29 -16.90
CA LYS A 147 6.67 13.47 -18.33
C LYS A 147 5.18 13.31 -18.64
N HIS A 148 4.53 12.31 -18.04
CA HIS A 148 3.09 12.11 -18.21
C HIS A 148 2.27 13.29 -17.68
N LEU A 149 2.61 13.82 -16.51
CA LEU A 149 1.95 15.00 -15.94
C LEU A 149 2.16 16.24 -16.80
N GLU A 150 3.39 16.51 -17.25
CA GLU A 150 3.70 17.64 -18.13
C GLU A 150 2.88 17.58 -19.43
N ILE A 151 2.81 16.41 -20.07
CA ILE A 151 2.00 16.22 -21.29
C ILE A 151 0.52 16.49 -20.99
N HIS A 152 -0.02 15.93 -19.90
CA HIS A 152 -1.43 16.10 -19.53
C HIS A 152 -1.78 17.58 -19.28
N PHE A 153 -0.97 18.28 -18.48
CA PHE A 153 -1.24 19.65 -18.09
C PHE A 153 -0.83 20.70 -19.13
N SER A 154 -0.04 20.34 -20.15
CA SER A 154 0.47 21.26 -21.18
C SER A 154 -0.62 22.05 -21.91
N SER A 155 -1.81 21.45 -22.12
CA SER A 155 -2.92 22.07 -22.83
C SER A 155 -3.69 23.11 -22.01
N TYR A 156 -3.44 23.20 -20.70
CA TYR A 156 -4.17 24.07 -19.78
C TYR A 156 -3.32 25.30 -19.43
N SER A 157 -3.56 26.42 -20.10
CA SER A 157 -2.70 27.64 -20.05
C SER A 157 -2.33 28.17 -18.66
N LYS A 158 -3.20 27.99 -17.66
CA LYS A 158 -2.92 28.36 -16.26
C LYS A 158 -2.21 27.24 -15.50
N ALA A 159 -2.63 25.99 -15.70
CA ALA A 159 -2.08 24.86 -14.96
C ALA A 159 -0.70 24.42 -15.49
N SER A 160 -0.41 24.64 -16.78
CA SER A 160 0.85 24.26 -17.43
C SER A 160 2.09 24.97 -16.87
N LYS A 161 1.89 26.05 -16.11
CA LYS A 161 2.96 26.82 -15.45
C LYS A 161 3.19 26.43 -13.99
N LEU A 162 2.34 25.59 -13.43
CA LEU A 162 2.46 25.17 -12.04
C LEU A 162 3.60 24.16 -11.88
N ASP A 163 4.16 24.11 -10.68
CA ASP A 163 5.16 23.10 -10.35
C ASP A 163 4.55 21.69 -10.35
N VAL A 164 5.35 20.69 -10.71
CA VAL A 164 4.91 19.29 -10.80
C VAL A 164 4.36 18.75 -9.48
N HIS A 165 4.84 19.27 -8.34
CA HIS A 165 4.34 18.91 -7.02
C HIS A 165 2.93 19.44 -6.75
N VAL A 166 2.54 20.57 -7.36
CA VAL A 166 1.16 21.07 -7.31
C VAL A 166 0.23 20.10 -8.03
N TRP A 167 0.60 19.65 -9.23
CA TRP A 167 -0.16 18.64 -9.97
C TRP A 167 -0.28 17.32 -9.20
N ASN A 168 0.83 16.82 -8.66
CA ASN A 168 0.84 15.58 -7.87
C ASN A 168 -0.04 15.70 -6.62
N THR A 169 0.06 16.81 -5.88
CA THR A 169 -0.78 17.07 -4.70
C THR A 169 -2.26 17.12 -5.06
N ALA A 170 -2.63 17.79 -6.16
CA ALA A 170 -4.01 17.83 -6.64
C ALA A 170 -4.54 16.43 -7.00
N ILE A 171 -3.72 15.59 -7.62
CA ILE A 171 -4.07 14.19 -7.93
C ILE A 171 -4.29 13.39 -6.65
N PHE A 172 -3.41 13.50 -5.65
CA PHE A 172 -3.61 12.84 -4.35
C PHE A 172 -4.91 13.29 -3.68
N ILE A 173 -5.19 14.60 -3.60
CA ILE A 173 -6.44 15.13 -3.04
C ILE A 173 -7.66 14.49 -3.70
N TRP A 174 -7.71 14.44 -5.04
CA TRP A 174 -8.79 13.78 -5.76
C TRP A 174 -8.84 12.28 -5.52
N TYR A 175 -7.68 11.64 -5.45
CA TYR A 175 -7.57 10.21 -5.17
C TYR A 175 -8.12 9.86 -3.78
N PHE A 176 -7.78 10.63 -2.73
CA PHE A 176 -8.34 10.46 -1.40
C PHE A 176 -9.88 10.56 -1.42
N ARG A 177 -10.41 11.57 -2.10
CA ARG A 177 -11.86 11.80 -2.21
C ARG A 177 -12.62 10.72 -2.97
N LEU A 178 -12.04 10.18 -4.05
CA LEU A 178 -12.73 9.26 -4.96
C LEU A 178 -12.48 7.80 -4.61
N VAL A 179 -11.23 7.47 -4.25
CA VAL A 179 -10.77 6.09 -4.11
C VAL A 179 -10.68 5.65 -2.66
N LEU A 180 -10.30 6.56 -1.76
CA LEU A 180 -10.10 6.25 -0.33
C LEU A 180 -11.26 6.73 0.56
N ILE A 181 -12.41 7.07 -0.01
CA ILE A 181 -13.55 7.64 0.71
C ILE A 181 -14.04 6.77 1.89
N ASP A 182 -13.92 5.45 1.78
CA ASP A 182 -14.31 4.52 2.84
C ASP A 182 -13.41 4.61 4.08
N PHE A 183 -12.25 5.26 3.96
CA PHE A 183 -11.26 5.50 5.02
C PHE A 183 -11.19 6.97 5.44
N ARG A 184 -12.25 7.76 5.22
CA ARG A 184 -12.25 9.22 5.42
C ARG A 184 -11.69 9.66 6.76
N THR A 185 -12.03 8.96 7.84
CA THR A 185 -11.55 9.27 9.19
C THR A 185 -10.02 9.24 9.30
N GLU A 186 -9.37 8.41 8.51
CA GLU A 186 -7.93 8.15 8.57
C GLU A 186 -7.09 9.22 7.87
N TRP A 187 -7.67 9.93 6.90
CA TRP A 187 -6.91 10.87 6.06
C TRP A 187 -7.44 12.30 6.07
N THR A 188 -8.52 12.59 6.81
CA THR A 188 -9.17 13.93 6.78
C THR A 188 -8.20 15.07 7.10
N GLU A 189 -7.37 14.93 8.13
CA GLU A 189 -6.41 15.98 8.52
C GLU A 189 -5.34 16.21 7.45
N VAL A 190 -4.82 15.12 6.89
CA VAL A 190 -3.83 15.13 5.80
C VAL A 190 -4.40 15.84 4.58
N PHE A 191 -5.64 15.52 4.23
CA PHE A 191 -6.36 16.16 3.13
C PHE A 191 -6.56 17.67 3.36
N GLN A 192 -7.01 18.09 4.55
CA GLN A 192 -7.20 19.50 4.87
C GLN A 192 -5.90 20.30 4.80
N LYS A 193 -4.80 19.70 5.24
CA LYS A 193 -3.47 20.30 5.15
C LYS A 193 -3.04 20.51 3.69
N SER A 194 -3.28 19.51 2.82
CA SER A 194 -3.00 19.65 1.39
C SER A 194 -3.90 20.67 0.69
N GLU A 195 -5.19 20.76 1.04
CA GLU A 195 -6.08 21.79 0.48
C GLU A 195 -5.63 23.20 0.87
N SER A 196 -5.19 23.37 2.12
CA SER A 196 -4.64 24.65 2.59
C SER A 196 -3.38 25.01 1.80
N TRP A 197 -2.44 24.07 1.68
CA TRP A 197 -1.20 24.27 0.93
C TRP A 197 -1.46 24.60 -0.55
N ILE A 198 -2.38 23.90 -1.24
CA ILE A 198 -2.74 24.20 -2.63
C ILE A 198 -3.31 25.61 -2.80
N SER A 199 -4.07 26.09 -1.82
CA SER A 199 -4.71 27.42 -1.89
C SER A 199 -3.71 28.57 -1.83
N GLU A 200 -2.46 28.29 -1.43
CA GLU A 200 -1.35 29.24 -1.33
C GLU A 200 -0.46 29.26 -2.59
N GLN A 201 -0.72 28.41 -3.59
CA GLN A 201 0.11 28.26 -4.80
C GLN A 201 -0.25 29.23 -5.93
#